data_AF-A0A212U2N3-F1
#
_entry.id   AF-A0A212U2N3-F1
#
_cell.length_a   1.000
_cell.length_b   1.000
_cell.length_c   1.000
_cell.angle_alpha   90.00
_cell.angle_beta   90.00
_cell.angle_gamma   90.00
#
_symmetry.space_group_name_H-M   'P 1'
#
loop_
_entity.id
_entity.type
_entity.pdbx_description
1 polymer ?
#
loop_
_entity_poly.entity_id
_entity_poly.type
_entity_poly.pdbx_seq_one_letter_code
_entity_poly.pdbx_strand_id
1 'polypeptide(L)'
;MRYPSFNIRLEWLILILATYFSLFLNQSLWAALINTQSGSAFEVFTFIAAVAVGVTAFQFGILSLLIYRPIAVATAIIILLTGVSADFFAKKYGVFFDTSMVRNILSTNHAEARELFTPSLALHFLIYGVPGILLLSCFKVKQQTLLKGLTLKFGMILLAIVIALASFMTVFKNFSATMRNNKEIRHLVLPMSYLISTPRVVFDTGVEAQKELLPLGEDAVKNTKAGVKPTLLVLVVGETVRAANWGLSGYERQTTPNLAKQDVINFPYVVSCGTNTEVSVPCMFSALGRKQYDEKKIRSTESLLHLISRAGVPVTWIDNQSGCKGVCKGLESIDAKTLGTPDICPATGCYDETLLRGLEATIKKVSGDQVVVLHQLGNHGPAYYARYPQAFEKFKPVCASSDLGRCTQQEIFNAYDNAILYTDHILSKAIDLLKAKETRNVVFIYVSDHGESLGEGGFYLHGLPYSIAPKEQTRPPMTWWVSEQYMKQNQFSKECLMQRAKEPAHHDNLFHTVLGFMNISTSVYDPAWDLTAKCKK
;
A
#
# COMPACT_ATOMS: atom_id res chain seq x y z
N MET A 1 -13.13 42.36 9.45
CA MET A 1 -12.17 42.52 10.58
C MET A 1 -10.77 42.72 10.01
N ARG A 2 -10.08 43.81 10.32
CA ARG A 2 -8.65 43.98 10.00
C ARG A 2 -7.86 43.19 11.05
N TYR A 3 -7.26 42.06 10.67
CA TYR A 3 -6.33 41.35 11.55
C TYR A 3 -5.15 42.25 11.92
N PRO A 4 -4.64 42.19 13.15
CA PRO A 4 -3.42 42.92 13.52
C PRO A 4 -2.27 42.42 12.63
N SER A 5 -1.54 43.34 11.98
CA SER A 5 -0.42 42.98 11.10
C SER A 5 0.90 43.42 11.70
N PHE A 6 1.70 42.45 12.15
CA PHE A 6 3.03 42.67 12.72
C PHE A 6 4.11 42.44 11.66
N ASN A 7 5.05 43.38 11.55
CA ASN A 7 6.17 43.24 10.62
C ASN A 7 7.27 42.37 11.23
N ILE A 8 7.53 41.20 10.63
CA ILE A 8 8.49 40.22 11.14
C ILE A 8 9.58 39.92 10.10
N ARG A 9 10.75 39.47 10.53
CA ARG A 9 11.76 38.93 9.60
C ARG A 9 11.36 37.51 9.20
N LEU A 10 11.73 37.09 7.98
CA LEU A 10 11.44 35.75 7.47
C LEU A 10 11.93 34.65 8.41
N GLU A 11 13.11 34.83 8.99
CA GLU A 11 13.73 33.82 9.86
C GLU A 11 12.89 33.56 11.11
N TRP A 12 12.31 34.60 11.71
CA TRP A 12 11.42 34.44 12.87
C TRP A 12 10.11 33.75 12.50
N LEU A 13 9.54 34.03 11.31
CA LEU A 13 8.37 33.30 10.82
C LEU A 13 8.67 31.80 10.70
N ILE A 14 9.82 31.44 10.13
CA ILE A 14 10.25 30.05 9.98
C ILE A 14 10.49 29.40 11.35
N LEU A 15 11.11 30.13 12.30
CA LEU A 15 11.34 29.61 13.65
C LEU A 15 10.03 29.36 14.40
N ILE A 16 9.06 30.28 14.29
CA ILE A 16 7.71 30.10 14.84
C ILE A 16 7.08 28.84 14.26
N LEU A 17 7.17 28.64 12.94
CA LEU A 17 6.61 27.47 12.26
C LEU A 17 7.30 26.16 12.69
N ALA A 18 8.63 26.12 12.73
CA ALA A 18 9.39 24.95 13.18
C ALA A 18 9.08 24.59 14.64
N THR A 19 8.99 25.61 15.50
CA THR A 19 8.61 25.43 16.91
C THR A 19 7.17 24.92 17.02
N TYR A 20 6.25 25.43 16.21
CA TYR A 20 4.87 24.97 16.16
C TYR A 20 4.81 23.48 15.81
N PHE A 21 5.55 23.03 14.79
CA PHE A 21 5.61 21.61 14.43
C PHE A 21 6.18 20.74 15.54
N SER A 22 7.29 21.16 16.13
CA SER A 22 7.92 20.40 17.21
C SER A 22 7.02 20.29 18.43
N LEU A 23 6.30 21.35 18.82
CA LEU A 23 5.44 21.33 20.00
C LEU A 23 4.09 20.66 19.78
N PHE A 24 3.45 20.89 18.63
CA PHE A 24 2.04 20.54 18.45
C PHE A 24 1.80 19.36 17.51
N LEU A 25 2.63 19.15 16.48
CA LEU A 25 2.37 18.18 15.39
C LEU A 25 3.31 16.96 15.37
N ASN A 26 4.25 16.85 16.30
CA ASN A 26 5.22 15.74 16.37
C ASN A 26 4.95 14.82 17.57
N GLN A 27 3.69 14.72 18.03
CA GLN A 27 3.36 13.94 19.23
C GLN A 27 3.71 12.46 19.06
N SER A 28 3.44 11.87 17.89
CA SER A 28 3.82 10.48 17.59
C SER A 28 5.34 10.26 17.59
N LEU A 29 6.12 11.23 17.09
CA LEU A 29 7.58 11.20 17.17
C LEU A 29 8.05 11.18 18.64
N TRP A 30 7.50 12.06 19.47
CA TRP A 30 7.90 12.13 20.88
C TRP A 30 7.54 10.87 21.66
N ALA A 31 6.33 10.34 21.44
CA ALA A 31 5.91 9.09 22.06
C ALA A 31 6.83 7.92 21.65
N ALA A 32 7.14 7.80 20.36
CA ALA A 32 8.04 6.77 19.85
C ALA A 32 9.45 6.90 20.47
N LEU A 33 10.01 8.10 20.49
CA LEU A 33 11.33 8.35 21.08
C LEU A 33 11.36 8.02 22.57
N ILE A 34 10.35 8.43 23.35
CA ILE A 34 10.26 8.11 24.78
C ILE A 34 10.26 6.60 25.00
N ASN A 35 9.48 5.85 24.22
CA ASN A 35 9.37 4.40 24.33
C ASN A 35 10.67 3.64 24.01
N THR A 36 11.62 4.28 23.34
CA THR A 36 12.95 3.67 23.08
C THR A 36 13.94 3.88 24.22
N GLN A 37 13.64 4.78 25.16
CA GLN A 37 14.56 5.10 26.25
C GLN A 37 14.27 4.23 27.47
N SER A 38 15.35 3.85 28.15
CA SER A 38 15.32 3.24 29.48
C SER A 38 16.24 4.06 30.38
N GLY A 39 15.83 4.29 31.62
CA GLY A 39 16.58 5.13 32.56
C GLY A 39 15.68 5.93 33.49
N SER A 40 16.31 6.83 34.26
CA SER A 40 15.60 7.75 35.13
C SER A 40 14.78 8.77 34.33
N ALA A 41 13.73 9.33 34.95
CA ALA A 41 12.93 10.38 34.31
C ALA A 41 13.76 11.59 33.87
N PHE A 42 14.84 11.90 34.60
CA PHE A 42 15.76 12.98 34.24
C PHE A 42 16.56 12.66 32.97
N GLU A 43 17.09 11.44 32.84
CA GLU A 43 17.82 11.02 31.63
C GLU A 43 16.90 11.03 30.40
N VAL A 44 15.69 10.51 30.51
CA VAL A 44 14.70 10.56 29.43
C VAL A 44 14.36 12.00 29.06
N PHE A 45 14.15 12.88 30.06
CA PHE A 45 13.89 14.29 29.82
C PHE A 45 15.05 14.98 29.07
N THR A 46 16.30 14.79 29.52
CA THR A 46 17.47 15.38 28.84
C THR A 46 17.62 14.88 27.41
N PHE A 47 17.36 13.58 27.16
CA PHE A 47 17.33 13.01 25.82
C PHE A 47 16.28 13.70 24.94
N ILE A 48 15.03 13.76 25.39
CA ILE A 48 13.93 14.37 24.63
C ILE A 48 14.16 15.85 24.41
N ALA A 49 14.67 16.59 25.40
CA ALA A 49 14.98 18.01 25.26
C ALA A 49 16.06 18.25 24.19
N ALA A 50 17.14 17.47 24.21
CA ALA A 50 18.19 17.56 23.21
C ALA A 50 17.69 17.17 21.80
N VAL A 51 16.90 16.10 21.68
CA VAL A 51 16.34 15.70 20.38
C VAL A 51 15.32 16.74 19.89
N ALA A 52 14.52 17.34 20.77
CA ALA A 52 13.58 18.41 20.40
C ALA A 52 14.31 19.62 19.82
N VAL A 53 15.37 20.11 20.49
CA VAL A 53 16.20 21.21 19.95
C VAL A 53 16.81 20.83 18.60
N GLY A 54 17.32 19.60 18.47
CA GLY A 54 17.93 19.13 17.23
C GLY A 54 16.93 19.02 16.07
N VAL A 55 15.74 18.49 16.33
CA VAL A 55 14.65 18.36 15.37
C VAL A 55 14.10 19.73 14.97
N THR A 56 13.87 20.65 15.92
CA THR A 56 13.42 22.01 15.61
C THR A 56 14.44 22.76 14.76
N ALA A 57 15.74 22.64 15.06
CA ALA A 57 16.81 23.24 14.27
C ALA A 57 16.87 22.63 12.85
N PHE A 58 16.75 21.31 12.74
CA PHE A 58 16.67 20.63 11.45
C PHE A 58 15.46 21.10 10.61
N GLN A 59 14.28 21.13 11.23
CA GLN A 59 13.05 21.65 10.61
C GLN A 59 13.22 23.09 10.13
N PHE A 60 13.80 23.96 10.96
CA PHE A 60 14.10 25.34 10.58
C PHE A 60 15.00 25.42 9.34
N GLY A 61 16.05 24.59 9.26
CA GLY A 61 16.97 24.55 8.12
C GLY A 61 16.27 24.18 6.82
N ILE A 62 15.46 23.11 6.82
CA ILE A 62 14.71 22.66 5.64
C ILE A 62 13.63 23.68 5.24
N LEU A 63 12.85 24.19 6.20
CA LEU A 63 11.85 25.21 5.94
C LEU A 63 12.47 26.50 5.38
N SER A 64 13.67 26.84 5.84
CA SER A 64 14.41 27.98 5.29
C SER A 64 14.68 27.82 3.80
N LEU A 65 14.96 26.61 3.30
CA LEU A 65 15.11 26.35 1.86
C LEU A 65 13.80 26.57 1.11
N LEU A 66 12.69 26.03 1.61
CA LEU A 66 11.39 26.00 0.95
C LEU A 66 10.62 27.33 0.96
N ILE A 67 10.74 28.10 2.05
CA ILE A 67 9.94 29.32 2.22
C ILE A 67 10.67 30.52 1.62
N TYR A 68 10.03 31.15 0.63
CA TYR A 68 10.55 32.32 -0.09
C TYR A 68 9.77 33.60 0.23
N ARG A 69 10.47 34.73 0.38
CA ARG A 69 9.97 35.99 0.97
C ARG A 69 8.63 36.50 0.42
N PRO A 70 8.42 36.63 -0.91
CA PRO A 70 7.19 37.19 -1.47
C PRO A 70 5.93 36.38 -1.18
N ILE A 71 6.08 35.06 -1.01
CA ILE A 71 4.98 34.12 -0.79
C ILE A 71 5.08 33.40 0.56
N ALA A 72 5.90 33.92 1.48
CA ALA A 72 6.34 33.20 2.66
C ALA A 72 5.18 32.73 3.55
N VAL A 73 4.22 33.61 3.82
CA VAL A 73 3.05 33.29 4.66
C VAL A 73 2.16 32.24 3.98
N ALA A 74 1.95 32.36 2.66
CA ALA A 74 1.16 31.39 1.90
C ALA A 74 1.82 30.01 1.89
N THR A 75 3.13 29.93 1.60
CA THR A 75 3.88 28.68 1.65
C THR A 75 3.90 28.08 3.06
N ALA A 76 4.08 28.90 4.10
CA ALA A 76 4.03 28.46 5.50
C ALA A 76 2.67 27.85 5.86
N ILE A 77 1.56 28.48 5.44
CA ILE A 77 0.20 27.97 5.66
C ILE A 77 0.00 26.63 4.93
N ILE A 78 0.45 26.48 3.68
CA ILE A 78 0.33 25.21 2.94
C ILE A 78 1.12 24.10 3.66
N ILE A 79 2.35 24.37 4.07
CA ILE A 79 3.17 23.38 4.79
C ILE A 79 2.52 23.04 6.15
N LEU A 80 1.96 24.03 6.85
CA LEU A 80 1.20 23.81 8.08
C LEU A 80 0.01 22.87 7.85
N LEU A 81 -0.83 23.14 6.84
CA LEU A 81 -2.03 22.34 6.57
C LEU A 81 -1.68 20.89 6.20
N THR A 82 -0.66 20.69 5.38
CA THR A 82 -0.18 19.34 5.07
C THR A 82 0.39 18.64 6.31
N GLY A 83 1.08 19.38 7.18
CA GLY A 83 1.62 18.87 8.44
C GLY A 83 0.53 18.44 9.42
N VAL A 84 -0.55 19.22 9.53
CA VAL A 84 -1.72 18.89 10.37
C VAL A 84 -2.44 17.64 9.86
N SER A 85 -2.56 17.50 8.54
CA SER A 85 -3.07 16.26 7.94
C SER A 85 -2.19 15.06 8.30
N ALA A 86 -0.87 15.18 8.09
CA ALA A 86 0.07 14.10 8.38
C ALA A 86 0.08 13.72 9.87
N ASP A 87 0.00 14.69 10.78
CA ASP A 87 -0.08 14.46 12.22
C ASP A 87 -1.36 13.70 12.60
N PHE A 88 -2.50 14.04 11.99
CA PHE A 88 -3.73 13.28 12.18
C PHE A 88 -3.55 11.80 11.82
N PHE A 89 -3.01 11.49 10.64
CA PHE A 89 -2.84 10.10 10.20
C PHE A 89 -1.77 9.36 11.02
N ALA A 90 -0.68 10.02 11.39
CA ALA A 90 0.35 9.45 12.26
C ALA A 90 -0.19 9.15 13.67
N LYS A 91 -1.04 10.01 14.22
CA LYS A 91 -1.59 9.86 15.56
C LYS A 91 -2.77 8.89 15.62
N LYS A 92 -3.68 8.98 14.66
CA LYS A 92 -4.93 8.21 14.66
C LYS A 92 -4.75 6.80 14.11
N TYR A 93 -3.89 6.63 13.09
CA TYR A 93 -3.74 5.37 12.37
C TYR A 93 -2.32 4.78 12.43
N GLY A 94 -1.37 5.47 13.07
CA GLY A 94 0.01 4.99 13.19
C GLY A 94 0.83 5.05 11.90
N VAL A 95 0.47 5.96 10.98
CA VAL A 95 1.12 6.10 9.67
C VAL A 95 2.56 6.65 9.78
N PHE A 96 3.47 6.03 9.02
CA PHE A 96 4.83 6.51 8.80
C PHE A 96 4.96 7.08 7.39
N PHE A 97 5.57 8.27 7.26
CA PHE A 97 5.70 8.96 5.98
C PHE A 97 7.06 8.69 5.33
N ASP A 98 7.26 7.47 4.86
CA ASP A 98 8.42 7.09 4.04
C ASP A 98 8.17 7.32 2.53
N THR A 99 9.12 6.93 1.68
CA THR A 99 8.99 7.08 0.23
C THR A 99 7.85 6.24 -0.35
N SER A 100 7.53 5.09 0.26
CA SER A 100 6.43 4.24 -0.18
C SER A 100 5.08 4.89 0.14
N MET A 101 4.93 5.46 1.33
CA MET A 101 3.71 6.18 1.72
C MET A 101 3.49 7.43 0.87
N VAL A 102 4.56 8.18 0.57
CA VAL A 102 4.47 9.32 -0.37
C VAL A 102 4.04 8.87 -1.75
N ARG A 103 4.51 7.72 -2.23
CA ARG A 103 4.08 7.15 -3.51
C ARG A 103 2.61 6.73 -3.47
N ASN A 104 2.14 6.09 -2.39
CA ASN A 104 0.71 5.79 -2.19
C ASN A 104 -0.15 7.04 -2.30
N ILE A 105 0.26 8.14 -1.65
CA ILE A 105 -0.46 9.43 -1.70
C ILE A 105 -0.50 10.01 -3.13
N LEU A 106 0.55 9.82 -3.92
CA LEU A 106 0.61 10.31 -5.30
C LEU A 106 -0.13 9.40 -6.30
N SER A 107 -0.23 8.10 -6.00
CA SER A 107 -0.89 7.09 -6.84
C SER A 107 -2.38 6.87 -6.52
N THR A 108 -2.91 7.50 -5.48
CA THR A 108 -4.33 7.40 -5.10
C THR A 108 -5.24 8.15 -6.08
N ASN A 109 -6.55 7.87 -6.01
CA ASN A 109 -7.57 8.55 -6.81
C ASN A 109 -8.56 9.36 -5.94
N HIS A 110 -9.44 10.12 -6.59
CA HIS A 110 -10.42 10.96 -5.91
C HIS A 110 -11.40 10.18 -5.02
N ALA A 111 -11.78 8.96 -5.40
CA ALA A 111 -12.71 8.14 -4.61
C ALA A 111 -12.05 7.66 -3.31
N GLU A 112 -10.84 7.09 -3.40
CA GLU A 112 -10.05 6.66 -2.23
C GLU A 112 -9.75 7.83 -1.29
N ALA A 113 -9.27 8.95 -1.82
CA ALA A 113 -8.94 10.13 -1.01
C ALA A 113 -10.18 10.69 -0.28
N ARG A 114 -11.36 10.63 -0.91
CA ARG A 114 -12.61 11.12 -0.31
C ARG A 114 -13.00 10.33 0.93
N GLU A 115 -12.73 9.03 0.97
CA GLU A 115 -13.05 8.18 2.13
C GLU A 115 -12.28 8.59 3.39
N LEU A 116 -11.14 9.28 3.25
CA LEU A 116 -10.31 9.73 4.37
C LEU A 116 -10.80 11.04 5.01
N PHE A 117 -11.70 11.79 4.36
CA PHE A 117 -12.25 13.03 4.90
C PHE A 117 -13.37 12.75 5.92
N THR A 118 -13.02 12.86 7.19
CA THR A 118 -13.93 12.59 8.32
C THR A 118 -14.19 13.83 9.17
N PRO A 119 -15.28 13.87 9.96
CA PRO A 119 -15.49 14.92 10.96
C PRO A 119 -14.35 15.02 11.98
N SER A 120 -13.70 13.90 12.33
CA SER A 120 -12.52 13.94 13.21
C SER A 120 -11.33 14.63 12.56
N LEU A 121 -11.10 14.43 11.26
CA LEU A 121 -10.07 15.16 10.54
C LEU A 121 -10.38 16.67 10.56
N ALA A 122 -11.64 17.05 10.31
CA ALA A 122 -12.06 18.46 10.37
C ALA A 122 -11.86 19.07 11.78
N LEU A 123 -12.18 18.32 12.84
CA LEU A 123 -11.92 18.74 14.22
C LEU A 123 -10.42 18.88 14.50
N HIS A 124 -9.58 17.99 13.96
CA HIS A 124 -8.13 18.09 14.08
C HIS A 124 -7.59 19.36 13.41
N PHE A 125 -8.10 19.70 12.21
CA PHE A 125 -7.81 20.98 11.56
C PHE A 125 -8.29 22.19 12.37
N LEU A 126 -9.44 22.09 13.05
CA LEU A 126 -9.93 23.17 13.92
C LEU A 126 -8.99 23.39 15.12
N ILE A 127 -8.44 22.32 15.70
CA ILE A 127 -7.59 22.41 16.90
C ILE A 127 -6.14 22.79 16.55
N TYR A 128 -5.58 22.23 15.47
CA TYR A 128 -4.15 22.38 15.14
C TYR A 128 -3.89 23.17 13.85
N GLY A 129 -4.86 23.27 12.95
CA GLY A 129 -4.75 24.07 11.73
C GLY A 129 -5.12 25.53 11.97
N VAL A 130 -6.33 25.78 12.46
CA VAL A 130 -6.87 27.14 12.61
C VAL A 130 -6.01 28.03 13.51
N PRO A 131 -5.54 27.60 14.71
CA PRO A 131 -4.66 28.44 15.52
C PRO A 131 -3.34 28.77 14.82
N GLY A 132 -2.74 27.80 14.11
CA GLY A 132 -1.53 28.04 13.33
C GLY A 132 -1.76 29.01 12.17
N ILE A 133 -2.88 28.90 11.45
CA ILE A 133 -3.25 29.83 10.37
C ILE A 133 -3.46 31.24 10.91
N LEU A 134 -4.20 31.39 12.02
CA LEU A 134 -4.44 32.69 12.65
C LEU A 134 -3.12 33.31 13.11
N LEU A 135 -2.25 32.52 13.74
CA LEU A 135 -0.92 32.96 14.15
C LEU A 135 -0.09 33.45 12.94
N LEU A 136 0.00 32.66 11.87
CA LEU A 136 0.78 33.02 10.68
C LEU A 136 0.20 34.23 9.93
N SER A 137 -1.13 34.36 9.90
CA SER A 137 -1.83 35.45 9.19
C SER A 137 -1.65 36.82 9.86
N CYS A 138 -1.25 36.85 11.14
CA CYS A 138 -0.92 38.09 11.84
C CYS A 138 0.42 38.71 11.39
N PHE A 139 1.22 38.01 10.57
CA PHE A 139 2.56 38.46 10.20
C PHE A 139 2.65 38.98 8.77
N LYS A 140 3.40 40.07 8.60
CA LYS A 140 3.88 40.58 7.31
C LYS A 140 5.41 40.48 7.27
N VAL A 141 5.94 39.79 6.28
CA VAL A 141 7.40 39.58 6.16
C VAL A 141 8.05 40.86 5.62
N LYS A 142 9.03 41.39 6.36
CA LYS A 142 9.80 42.57 5.95
C LYS A 142 10.58 42.28 4.66
N GLN A 143 10.45 43.18 3.70
CA GLN A 143 11.26 43.16 2.48
C GLN A 143 12.72 43.44 2.81
N GLN A 144 13.62 42.73 2.15
CA GLN A 144 15.07 42.90 2.23
C GLN A 144 15.68 42.76 0.84
N THR A 145 16.85 43.36 0.64
CA THR A 145 17.60 43.18 -0.60
C THR A 145 17.98 41.71 -0.79
N LEU A 146 17.98 41.24 -2.04
CA LEU A 146 18.17 39.82 -2.36
C LEU A 146 19.49 39.28 -1.79
N LEU A 147 20.59 40.02 -1.94
CA LEU A 147 21.91 39.64 -1.44
C LEU A 147 21.94 39.48 0.09
N LYS A 148 21.49 40.50 0.83
CA LYS A 148 21.40 40.46 2.30
C LYS A 148 20.48 39.34 2.77
N GLY A 149 19.41 39.12 2.02
CA GLY A 149 18.44 38.08 2.31
C GLY A 149 18.99 36.66 2.08
N LEU A 150 19.85 36.45 1.10
CA LEU A 150 20.49 35.17 0.81
C LEU A 150 21.64 34.87 1.78
N THR A 151 22.49 35.85 2.07
CA THR A 151 23.61 35.67 3.02
C THR A 151 23.10 35.31 4.41
N LEU A 152 22.07 36.02 4.88
CA LEU A 152 21.41 35.73 6.15
C LEU A 152 20.74 34.35 6.15
N LYS A 153 20.05 33.97 5.06
CA LYS A 153 19.43 32.65 4.93
C LYS A 153 20.48 31.54 5.00
N PHE A 154 21.59 31.68 4.28
CA PHE A 154 22.68 30.70 4.31
C PHE A 154 23.33 30.61 5.70
N GLY A 155 23.64 31.75 6.33
CA GLY A 155 24.19 31.77 7.69
C GLY A 155 23.27 31.12 8.72
N MET A 156 21.96 31.36 8.62
CA MET A 156 20.98 30.75 9.52
C MET A 156 20.79 29.24 9.27
N ILE A 157 20.86 28.78 8.03
CA ILE A 157 20.86 27.34 7.71
C ILE A 157 22.11 26.67 8.29
N LEU A 158 23.29 27.27 8.11
CA LEU A 158 24.53 26.74 8.67
C LEU A 158 24.46 26.69 10.21
N LEU A 159 23.96 27.76 10.84
CA LEU A 159 23.75 27.79 12.28
C LEU A 159 22.78 26.70 12.74
N ALA A 160 21.69 26.48 12.01
CA ALA A 160 20.73 25.43 12.30
C ALA A 160 21.34 24.02 12.21
N ILE A 161 22.21 23.78 11.21
CA ILE A 161 22.97 22.53 11.10
C ILE A 161 23.89 22.34 12.30
N VAL A 162 24.64 23.39 12.68
CA VAL A 162 25.54 23.35 13.84
C VAL A 162 24.77 23.06 15.13
N ILE A 163 23.63 23.74 15.36
CA ILE A 163 22.78 23.51 16.53
C ILE A 163 22.23 22.08 16.52
N ALA A 164 21.75 21.59 15.38
CA ALA A 164 21.22 20.23 15.29
C ALA A 164 22.29 19.18 15.61
N LEU A 165 23.48 19.31 15.02
CA LEU A 165 24.60 18.41 15.27
C LEU A 165 25.06 18.49 16.72
N ALA A 166 25.26 19.68 17.27
CA ALA A 166 25.64 19.88 18.67
C ALA A 166 24.62 19.23 19.61
N SER A 167 23.32 19.42 19.33
CA SER A 167 22.24 18.85 20.14
C SER A 167 22.20 17.33 20.09
N PHE A 168 22.39 16.71 18.91
CA PHE A 168 22.46 15.24 18.84
C PHE A 168 23.74 14.68 19.46
N MET A 169 24.85 15.44 19.44
CA MET A 169 26.12 15.03 20.03
C MET A 169 26.06 14.93 21.56
N THR A 170 25.28 15.76 22.25
CA THR A 170 25.13 15.67 23.71
C THR A 170 24.47 14.38 24.16
N VAL A 171 23.69 13.74 23.28
CA VAL A 171 22.93 12.50 23.54
C VAL A 171 23.31 11.37 22.58
N PHE A 172 24.52 11.44 22.00
CA PHE A 172 24.94 10.60 20.88
C PHE A 172 24.78 9.10 21.13
N LYS A 173 25.14 8.60 22.33
CA LYS A 173 25.05 7.17 22.67
C LYS A 173 23.61 6.66 22.51
N ASN A 174 22.65 7.33 23.15
CA ASN A 174 21.25 6.92 23.12
C ASN A 174 20.60 7.21 21.76
N PHE A 175 20.93 8.34 21.16
CA PHE A 175 20.40 8.71 19.85
C PHE A 175 20.87 7.75 18.75
N SER A 176 22.17 7.42 18.71
CA SER A 176 22.72 6.47 17.74
C SER A 176 22.17 5.05 17.93
N ALA A 177 21.96 4.60 19.18
CA ALA A 177 21.31 3.32 19.45
C ALA A 177 19.86 3.32 18.93
N THR A 178 19.10 4.39 19.22
CA THR A 178 17.72 4.57 18.73
C THR A 178 17.67 4.53 17.22
N MET A 179 18.53 5.31 16.55
CA MET A 179 18.59 5.37 15.08
C MET A 179 19.12 4.10 14.43
N ARG A 180 19.79 3.20 15.15
CA ARG A 180 20.22 1.89 14.64
C ARG A 180 19.12 0.85 14.77
N ASN A 181 18.42 0.85 15.91
CA ASN A 181 17.45 -0.19 16.27
C ASN A 181 16.02 0.15 15.79
N ASN A 182 15.69 1.44 15.66
CA ASN A 182 14.36 1.97 15.33
C ASN A 182 14.47 3.03 14.22
N LYS A 183 15.03 2.63 13.08
CA LYS A 183 15.36 3.54 11.95
C LYS A 183 14.12 4.25 11.40
N GLU A 184 12.98 3.60 11.48
CA GLU A 184 11.69 4.04 10.98
C GLU A 184 11.14 5.29 11.71
N ILE A 185 11.55 5.55 12.95
CA ILE A 185 11.12 6.74 13.72
C ILE A 185 11.40 8.05 12.96
N ARG A 186 12.44 8.10 12.11
CA ARG A 186 12.70 9.28 11.26
C ARG A 186 11.55 9.64 10.33
N HIS A 187 10.71 8.67 9.97
CA HIS A 187 9.54 8.86 9.11
C HIS A 187 8.34 9.47 9.87
N LEU A 188 8.45 9.63 11.20
CA LEU A 188 7.51 10.38 12.05
C LEU A 188 7.88 11.85 12.23
N VAL A 189 9.01 12.32 11.69
CA VAL A 189 9.43 13.73 11.83
C VAL A 189 8.62 14.61 10.87
N LEU A 190 7.49 15.13 11.34
CA LEU A 190 6.55 15.91 10.53
C LEU A 190 6.88 17.41 10.53
N PRO A 191 6.71 18.11 9.40
CA PRO A 191 6.39 17.61 8.06
C PRO A 191 7.62 17.13 7.25
N MET A 192 8.81 17.04 7.86
CA MET A 192 10.08 16.83 7.14
C MET A 192 10.17 15.49 6.43
N SER A 193 9.62 14.43 7.02
CA SER A 193 9.68 13.06 6.49
C SER A 193 9.13 12.96 5.07
N TYR A 194 7.92 13.48 4.82
CA TYR A 194 7.36 13.51 3.48
C TYR A 194 7.94 14.64 2.62
N LEU A 195 8.23 15.84 3.16
CA LEU A 195 8.79 16.94 2.36
C LEU A 195 10.13 16.59 1.71
N ILE A 196 10.97 15.80 2.39
CA ILE A 196 12.26 15.33 1.86
C ILE A 196 12.06 14.18 0.86
N SER A 197 11.04 13.35 1.06
CA SER A 197 10.75 12.19 0.22
C SER A 197 10.06 12.57 -1.09
N THR A 198 9.19 13.58 -1.09
CA THR A 198 8.38 13.97 -2.25
C THR A 198 9.18 14.32 -3.51
N PRO A 199 10.23 15.17 -3.48
CA PRO A 199 10.97 15.51 -4.70
C PRO A 199 11.60 14.28 -5.37
N ARG A 200 12.12 13.37 -4.55
CA ARG A 200 12.70 12.11 -5.03
C ARG A 200 11.63 11.24 -5.69
N VAL A 201 10.50 11.02 -5.03
CA VAL A 201 9.41 10.18 -5.57
C VAL A 201 8.84 10.78 -6.85
N VAL A 202 8.58 12.09 -6.90
CA VAL A 202 8.07 12.77 -8.10
C VAL A 202 9.05 12.64 -9.27
N PHE A 203 10.35 12.83 -9.02
CA PHE A 203 11.38 12.67 -10.05
C PHE A 203 11.46 11.22 -10.54
N ASP A 204 11.53 10.26 -9.62
CA ASP A 204 11.62 8.84 -9.95
C ASP A 204 10.39 8.37 -10.74
N THR A 205 9.18 8.72 -10.30
CA THR A 205 7.92 8.38 -11.00
C THR A 205 7.82 9.06 -12.37
N GLY A 206 8.25 10.32 -12.51
CA GLY A 206 8.29 10.99 -13.81
C GLY A 206 9.24 10.31 -14.80
N VAL A 207 10.42 9.89 -14.33
CA VAL A 207 11.39 9.14 -15.14
C VAL A 207 10.87 7.74 -15.50
N GLU A 208 10.23 7.05 -14.56
CA GLU A 208 9.60 5.72 -14.77
C GLU A 208 8.48 5.79 -15.82
N ALA A 209 7.64 6.83 -15.78
CA ALA A 209 6.52 6.99 -16.72
C ALA A 209 6.99 7.12 -18.18
N GLN A 210 8.09 7.86 -18.40
CA GLN A 210 8.61 8.18 -19.73
C GLN A 210 9.46 7.06 -20.36
N LYS A 211 9.96 6.11 -19.57
CA LYS A 211 10.80 5.02 -20.09
C LYS A 211 9.97 3.84 -20.57
N GLU A 212 10.43 3.23 -21.66
CA GLU A 212 10.01 1.89 -22.04
C GLU A 212 10.51 0.88 -20.99
N LEU A 213 9.74 -0.17 -20.77
CA LEU A 213 10.12 -1.24 -19.86
C LEU A 213 11.24 -2.05 -20.49
N LEU A 214 12.24 -2.42 -19.68
CA LEU A 214 13.29 -3.33 -20.10
C LEU A 214 12.69 -4.71 -20.36
N PRO A 215 12.97 -5.34 -21.51
CA PRO A 215 12.38 -6.62 -21.85
C PRO A 215 12.81 -7.72 -20.88
N LEU A 216 11.92 -8.69 -20.64
CA LEU A 216 12.16 -9.83 -19.75
C LEU A 216 11.81 -11.15 -20.43
N GLY A 217 12.70 -12.15 -20.37
CA GLY A 217 12.43 -13.49 -20.90
C GLY A 217 12.17 -13.46 -22.41
N GLU A 218 13.09 -12.85 -23.17
CA GLU A 218 13.00 -12.80 -24.64
C GLU A 218 13.05 -14.18 -25.31
N ASP A 219 13.55 -15.17 -24.58
CA ASP A 219 13.56 -16.59 -24.93
C ASP A 219 12.27 -17.34 -24.53
N ALA A 220 11.24 -16.64 -24.06
CA ALA A 220 10.02 -17.27 -23.59
C ALA A 220 9.23 -17.94 -24.72
N VAL A 221 8.99 -19.24 -24.56
CA VAL A 221 8.23 -20.05 -25.52
C VAL A 221 7.12 -20.78 -24.79
N LYS A 222 5.90 -20.66 -25.31
CA LYS A 222 4.76 -21.45 -24.87
C LYS A 222 4.88 -22.86 -25.43
N ASN A 223 5.06 -23.85 -24.56
CA ASN A 223 5.04 -25.25 -24.99
C ASN A 223 3.59 -25.69 -25.20
N THR A 224 3.23 -25.90 -26.46
CA THR A 224 1.95 -26.50 -26.86
C THR A 224 2.19 -27.93 -27.34
N LYS A 225 1.31 -28.86 -26.95
CA LYS A 225 1.31 -30.23 -27.46
C LYS A 225 0.04 -30.42 -28.30
N ALA A 226 0.15 -31.14 -29.41
CA ALA A 226 -1.02 -31.50 -30.21
C ALA A 226 -2.01 -32.33 -29.37
N GLY A 227 -3.31 -32.06 -29.52
CA GLY A 227 -4.37 -32.78 -28.78
C GLY A 227 -4.58 -32.34 -27.32
N VAL A 228 -3.85 -31.34 -26.84
CA VAL A 228 -4.03 -30.75 -25.51
C VAL A 228 -5.06 -29.62 -25.57
N LYS A 229 -6.00 -29.59 -24.62
CA LYS A 229 -6.96 -28.48 -24.50
C LYS A 229 -6.23 -27.18 -24.10
N PRO A 230 -6.66 -26.02 -24.62
CA PRO A 230 -6.11 -24.74 -24.22
C PRO A 230 -6.29 -24.47 -22.72
N THR A 231 -5.39 -23.70 -22.13
CA THR A 231 -5.37 -23.32 -20.71
C THR A 231 -5.89 -21.89 -20.54
N LEU A 232 -6.93 -21.75 -19.73
CA LEU A 232 -7.40 -20.48 -19.19
C LEU A 232 -6.86 -20.34 -17.76
N LEU A 233 -5.97 -19.38 -17.53
CA LEU A 233 -5.56 -19.02 -16.18
C LEU A 233 -6.22 -17.71 -15.78
N VAL A 234 -6.96 -17.74 -14.68
CA VAL A 234 -7.53 -16.54 -14.05
C VAL A 234 -6.78 -16.27 -12.76
N LEU A 235 -6.13 -15.11 -12.69
CA LEU A 235 -5.40 -14.65 -11.51
C LEU A 235 -6.18 -13.49 -10.87
N VAL A 236 -6.67 -13.69 -9.67
CA VAL A 236 -7.34 -12.66 -8.88
C VAL A 236 -6.35 -12.07 -7.89
N VAL A 237 -6.01 -10.81 -8.09
CA VAL A 237 -5.24 -9.99 -7.16
C VAL A 237 -6.23 -9.40 -6.17
N GLY A 238 -6.25 -9.97 -4.97
CA GLY A 238 -7.02 -9.46 -3.84
C GLY A 238 -6.40 -8.20 -3.26
N GLU A 239 -7.20 -7.47 -2.49
CA GLU A 239 -6.80 -6.23 -1.85
C GLU A 239 -7.04 -6.31 -0.35
N THR A 240 -6.01 -6.03 0.45
CA THR A 240 -6.12 -5.79 1.90
C THR A 240 -6.62 -6.98 2.75
N VAL A 241 -6.89 -8.16 2.16
CA VAL A 241 -7.33 -9.34 2.91
C VAL A 241 -6.16 -9.99 3.66
N ARG A 242 -6.31 -10.21 4.96
CA ARG A 242 -5.31 -10.88 5.82
C ARG A 242 -5.69 -12.32 6.14
N ALA A 243 -4.70 -13.21 6.18
CA ALA A 243 -4.90 -14.63 6.46
C ALA A 243 -5.50 -14.89 7.85
N ALA A 244 -5.25 -14.00 8.82
CA ALA A 244 -5.76 -14.11 10.19
C ALA A 244 -7.29 -14.11 10.27
N ASN A 245 -7.99 -13.57 9.27
CA ASN A 245 -9.45 -13.52 9.19
C ASN A 245 -10.01 -14.38 8.05
N TRP A 246 -9.17 -15.19 7.40
CA TRP A 246 -9.57 -16.05 6.29
C TRP A 246 -10.07 -17.40 6.82
N GLY A 247 -11.35 -17.71 6.62
CA GLY A 247 -12.00 -18.90 7.20
C GLY A 247 -11.33 -20.22 6.81
N LEU A 248 -10.84 -20.36 5.57
CA LEU A 248 -10.09 -21.54 5.11
C LEU A 248 -8.74 -21.72 5.82
N SER A 249 -8.21 -20.66 6.45
CA SER A 249 -6.95 -20.69 7.20
C SER A 249 -7.17 -20.96 8.70
N GLY A 250 -8.39 -21.31 9.12
CA GLY A 250 -8.70 -21.68 10.49
C GLY A 250 -9.10 -20.53 11.41
N TYR A 251 -9.53 -19.39 10.84
CA TYR A 251 -10.13 -18.32 11.63
C TYR A 251 -11.39 -18.79 12.37
N GLU A 252 -11.64 -18.23 13.57
CA GLU A 252 -12.75 -18.63 14.43
C GLU A 252 -14.13 -18.46 13.77
N ARG A 253 -14.26 -17.47 12.88
CA ARG A 253 -15.46 -17.26 12.06
C ARG A 253 -15.23 -17.86 10.69
N GLN A 254 -16.21 -18.61 10.20
CA GLN A 254 -16.21 -19.04 8.81
C GLN A 254 -16.59 -17.86 7.89
N THR A 255 -15.59 -17.10 7.47
CA THR A 255 -15.69 -15.95 6.56
C THR A 255 -15.59 -16.34 5.08
N THR A 256 -15.29 -17.61 4.79
CA THR A 256 -15.18 -18.16 3.43
C THR A 256 -16.10 -19.37 3.18
N PRO A 257 -17.41 -19.27 3.50
CA PRO A 257 -18.31 -20.42 3.46
C PRO A 257 -18.59 -20.93 2.03
N ASN A 258 -18.45 -20.11 0.98
CA ASN A 258 -18.68 -20.54 -0.39
C ASN A 258 -17.45 -21.27 -0.93
N LEU A 259 -16.24 -20.72 -0.75
CA LEU A 259 -15.00 -21.37 -1.17
C LEU A 259 -14.74 -22.70 -0.43
N ALA A 260 -15.16 -22.82 0.83
CA ALA A 260 -15.11 -24.09 1.57
C ALA A 260 -15.86 -25.24 0.88
N LYS A 261 -16.77 -24.94 -0.07
CA LYS A 261 -17.52 -25.93 -0.86
C LYS A 261 -16.93 -26.16 -2.25
N GLN A 262 -15.90 -25.40 -2.65
CA GLN A 262 -15.38 -25.37 -4.02
C GLN A 262 -14.21 -26.35 -4.28
N ASP A 263 -13.88 -27.22 -3.33
CA ASP A 263 -12.77 -28.19 -3.43
C ASP A 263 -11.42 -27.51 -3.77
N VAL A 264 -11.16 -26.41 -3.06
CA VAL A 264 -10.00 -25.53 -3.29
C VAL A 264 -8.75 -25.99 -2.54
N ILE A 265 -7.59 -25.55 -3.02
CA ILE A 265 -6.30 -25.69 -2.35
C ILE A 265 -5.99 -24.37 -1.65
N ASN A 266 -6.10 -24.34 -0.32
CA ASN A 266 -5.81 -23.15 0.49
C ASN A 266 -4.36 -23.14 0.99
N PHE A 267 -3.73 -21.97 0.93
CA PHE A 267 -2.38 -21.71 1.44
C PHE A 267 -2.51 -20.83 2.69
N PRO A 268 -2.44 -21.41 3.91
CA PRO A 268 -2.64 -20.65 5.14
C PRO A 268 -1.43 -19.78 5.53
N TYR A 269 -0.26 -20.00 4.93
CA TYR A 269 0.99 -19.32 5.28
C TYR A 269 1.64 -18.66 4.07
N VAL A 270 1.08 -17.54 3.62
CA VAL A 270 1.67 -16.71 2.55
C VAL A 270 2.36 -15.50 3.15
N VAL A 271 3.46 -15.08 2.54
CA VAL A 271 4.17 -13.83 2.87
C VAL A 271 4.12 -12.89 1.67
N SER A 272 3.64 -11.66 1.89
CA SER A 272 3.55 -10.63 0.86
C SER A 272 4.91 -10.00 0.55
N CYS A 273 5.02 -9.46 -0.67
CA CYS A 273 6.14 -8.63 -1.09
C CYS A 273 6.25 -7.31 -0.31
N GLY A 274 5.11 -6.67 -0.08
CA GLY A 274 4.98 -5.37 0.58
C GLY A 274 3.81 -5.34 1.55
N THR A 275 3.53 -4.15 2.05
CA THR A 275 2.42 -3.86 2.99
C THR A 275 1.45 -2.85 2.40
N ASN A 276 1.56 -2.57 1.10
CA ASN A 276 0.64 -1.72 0.34
C ASN A 276 0.64 -2.15 -1.12
N THR A 277 -0.43 -1.82 -1.85
CA THR A 277 -0.63 -2.16 -3.25
C THR A 277 0.50 -1.68 -4.16
N GLU A 278 1.01 -0.47 -3.92
CA GLU A 278 2.07 0.16 -4.72
C GLU A 278 3.40 -0.61 -4.65
N VAL A 279 3.69 -1.30 -3.55
CA VAL A 279 4.88 -2.15 -3.41
C VAL A 279 4.59 -3.58 -3.83
N SER A 280 3.48 -4.15 -3.34
CA SER A 280 3.17 -5.57 -3.51
C SER A 280 2.87 -5.95 -4.96
N VAL A 281 2.03 -5.18 -5.64
CA VAL A 281 1.56 -5.54 -7.00
C VAL A 281 2.73 -5.55 -8.00
N PRO A 282 3.58 -4.52 -8.14
CA PRO A 282 4.75 -4.63 -9.02
C PRO A 282 5.71 -5.75 -8.63
N CYS A 283 5.90 -6.00 -7.33
CA CYS A 283 6.85 -6.99 -6.84
C CYS A 283 6.41 -8.44 -7.11
N MET A 284 5.16 -8.79 -6.84
CA MET A 284 4.65 -10.17 -7.01
C MET A 284 4.60 -10.61 -8.48
N PHE A 285 4.56 -9.66 -9.42
CA PHE A 285 4.64 -9.90 -10.85
C PHE A 285 6.07 -9.77 -11.42
N SER A 286 7.09 -9.56 -10.57
CA SER A 286 8.49 -9.45 -10.99
C SER A 286 9.25 -10.76 -10.75
N ALA A 287 10.21 -11.07 -11.63
CA ALA A 287 11.15 -12.18 -11.42
C ALA A 287 12.09 -11.95 -10.20
N LEU A 288 12.29 -10.70 -9.79
CA LEU A 288 13.12 -10.36 -8.63
C LEU A 288 12.42 -10.66 -7.31
N GLY A 289 11.11 -10.42 -7.25
CA GLY A 289 10.30 -10.55 -6.04
C GLY A 289 10.86 -9.77 -4.84
N ARG A 290 10.47 -10.20 -3.65
CA ARG A 290 10.92 -9.67 -2.36
C ARG A 290 12.35 -10.12 -2.04
N LYS A 291 12.73 -11.35 -2.39
CA LYS A 291 14.08 -11.91 -2.17
C LYS A 291 15.21 -11.01 -2.66
N GLN A 292 15.00 -10.30 -3.77
CA GLN A 292 15.96 -9.40 -4.40
C GLN A 292 15.33 -8.04 -4.68
N TYR A 293 14.51 -7.56 -3.74
CA TYR A 293 13.72 -6.34 -3.93
C TYR A 293 14.58 -5.13 -4.28
N ASP A 294 14.38 -4.61 -5.49
CA ASP A 294 14.91 -3.35 -5.99
C ASP A 294 13.77 -2.64 -6.72
N GLU A 295 13.14 -1.67 -6.04
CA GLU A 295 11.96 -0.97 -6.53
C GLU A 295 12.17 -0.37 -7.92
N LYS A 296 13.34 0.22 -8.16
CA LYS A 296 13.67 0.86 -9.43
C LYS A 296 13.76 -0.19 -10.55
N LYS A 297 14.45 -1.30 -10.31
CA LYS A 297 14.56 -2.40 -11.29
C LYS A 297 13.23 -3.06 -11.56
N ILE A 298 12.44 -3.32 -10.51
CA ILE A 298 11.10 -3.93 -10.65
C ILE A 298 10.23 -3.08 -11.56
N ARG A 299 10.23 -1.76 -11.37
CA ARG A 299 9.37 -0.83 -12.13
C ARG A 299 9.88 -0.50 -13.53
N SER A 300 11.18 -0.64 -13.75
CA SER A 300 11.78 -0.42 -15.06
C SER A 300 11.85 -1.68 -15.92
N THR A 301 11.35 -2.83 -15.45
CA THR A 301 11.42 -4.11 -16.16
C THR A 301 10.02 -4.62 -16.43
N GLU A 302 9.85 -5.28 -17.56
CA GLU A 302 8.63 -5.98 -17.89
C GLU A 302 8.19 -6.97 -16.81
N SER A 303 6.88 -7.03 -16.58
CA SER A 303 6.28 -7.96 -15.62
C SER A 303 6.11 -9.36 -16.22
N LEU A 304 5.76 -10.33 -15.37
CA LEU A 304 5.30 -11.68 -15.74
C LEU A 304 4.30 -11.64 -16.92
N LEU A 305 3.39 -10.67 -16.91
CA LEU A 305 2.32 -10.58 -17.90
C LEU A 305 2.84 -10.22 -19.30
N HIS A 306 3.87 -9.38 -19.38
CA HIS A 306 4.50 -9.03 -20.64
C HIS A 306 5.24 -10.22 -21.24
N LEU A 307 5.94 -10.99 -20.40
CA LEU A 307 6.60 -12.23 -20.81
C LEU A 307 5.57 -13.25 -21.34
N ILE A 308 4.45 -13.44 -20.64
CA ILE A 308 3.36 -14.33 -21.09
C ILE A 308 2.78 -13.86 -22.43
N SER A 309 2.56 -12.55 -22.57
CA SER A 309 2.07 -11.96 -23.83
C SER A 309 3.07 -12.17 -24.98
N ARG A 310 4.37 -12.01 -24.72
CA ARG A 310 5.45 -12.27 -25.69
C ARG A 310 5.47 -13.72 -26.15
N ALA A 311 5.22 -14.66 -25.23
CA ALA A 311 5.12 -16.09 -25.55
C ALA A 311 3.86 -16.44 -26.37
N GLY A 312 3.07 -15.45 -26.80
CA GLY A 312 1.91 -15.60 -27.68
C GLY A 312 0.60 -15.89 -26.96
N VAL A 313 0.55 -15.75 -25.63
CA VAL A 313 -0.66 -15.95 -24.84
C VAL A 313 -1.36 -14.62 -24.59
N PRO A 314 -2.60 -14.41 -25.06
CA PRO A 314 -3.37 -13.20 -24.76
C PRO A 314 -3.51 -12.95 -23.26
N VAL A 315 -3.23 -11.71 -22.84
CA VAL A 315 -3.34 -11.25 -21.45
C VAL A 315 -4.29 -10.07 -21.37
N THR A 316 -5.26 -10.13 -20.45
CA THR A 316 -6.17 -9.01 -20.16
C THR A 316 -6.18 -8.72 -18.66
N TRP A 317 -5.98 -7.45 -18.28
CA TRP A 317 -6.10 -6.97 -16.90
C TRP A 317 -7.43 -6.25 -16.68
N ILE A 318 -8.25 -6.71 -15.74
CA ILE A 318 -9.56 -6.13 -15.44
C ILE A 318 -9.49 -5.53 -14.03
N ASP A 319 -9.65 -4.21 -13.94
CA ASP A 319 -9.33 -3.44 -12.73
C ASP A 319 -10.58 -2.83 -12.10
N ASN A 320 -10.84 -3.14 -10.84
CA ASN A 320 -11.82 -2.42 -10.00
C ASN A 320 -11.15 -1.56 -8.91
N GLN A 321 -9.82 -1.43 -8.96
CA GLN A 321 -9.00 -0.73 -7.98
C GLN A 321 -8.55 0.64 -8.54
N SER A 322 -7.55 1.28 -7.92
CA SER A 322 -6.81 2.44 -8.46
C SER A 322 -5.78 2.09 -9.54
N GLY A 323 -5.92 0.97 -10.23
CA GLY A 323 -5.06 0.59 -11.36
C GLY A 323 -3.93 -0.39 -11.03
N CYS A 324 -3.33 -0.93 -12.09
CA CYS A 324 -2.36 -2.03 -12.06
C CYS A 324 -0.92 -1.66 -11.65
N LYS A 325 -0.69 -0.42 -11.21
CA LYS A 325 0.62 0.09 -10.73
C LYS A 325 1.80 -0.15 -11.70
N GLY A 326 1.51 -0.08 -13.00
CA GLY A 326 2.50 -0.28 -14.08
C GLY A 326 2.66 -1.73 -14.56
N VAL A 327 2.13 -2.72 -13.84
CA VAL A 327 2.25 -4.16 -14.19
C VAL A 327 1.62 -4.51 -15.54
N CYS A 328 0.60 -3.75 -15.96
CA CYS A 328 -0.15 -3.95 -17.19
C CYS A 328 0.16 -2.90 -18.29
N LYS A 329 1.26 -2.14 -18.17
CA LYS A 329 1.60 -1.04 -19.10
C LYS A 329 1.71 -1.56 -20.54
N GLY A 330 0.82 -1.13 -21.43
CA GLY A 330 0.84 -1.54 -22.84
C GLY A 330 0.17 -2.91 -23.11
N LEU A 331 -0.42 -3.55 -22.10
CA LEU A 331 -1.26 -4.72 -22.25
C LEU A 331 -2.75 -4.32 -22.30
N GLU A 332 -3.61 -5.23 -22.77
CA GLU A 332 -5.06 -4.99 -22.76
C GLU A 332 -5.53 -4.82 -21.31
N SER A 333 -6.19 -3.69 -21.03
CA SER A 333 -6.76 -3.42 -19.72
C SER A 333 -8.19 -2.89 -19.83
N ILE A 334 -9.02 -3.27 -18.86
CA ILE A 334 -10.44 -2.92 -18.78
C ILE A 334 -10.68 -2.31 -17.40
N ASP A 335 -11.26 -1.11 -17.36
CA ASP A 335 -11.80 -0.55 -16.13
C ASP A 335 -13.16 -1.20 -15.84
N ALA A 336 -13.21 -2.06 -14.82
CA ALA A 336 -14.41 -2.80 -14.43
C ALA A 336 -15.55 -1.86 -13.99
N LYS A 337 -15.23 -0.67 -13.47
CA LYS A 337 -16.23 0.31 -13.03
C LYS A 337 -17.13 0.76 -14.18
N THR A 338 -16.61 0.75 -15.41
CA THR A 338 -17.38 1.06 -16.63
C THR A 338 -18.41 -0.01 -17.00
N LEU A 339 -18.26 -1.22 -16.43
CA LEU A 339 -19.19 -2.33 -16.58
C LEU A 339 -20.21 -2.38 -15.44
N GLY A 340 -20.31 -1.33 -14.63
CA GLY A 340 -21.26 -1.22 -13.54
C GLY A 340 -22.70 -0.96 -13.98
N THR A 341 -23.65 -1.33 -13.12
CA THR A 341 -25.03 -0.82 -13.12
C THR A 341 -25.29 -0.12 -11.78
N PRO A 342 -26.31 0.74 -11.64
CA PRO A 342 -26.54 1.49 -10.41
C PRO A 342 -26.67 0.65 -9.12
N ASP A 343 -27.11 -0.60 -9.23
CA ASP A 343 -27.21 -1.57 -8.13
C ASP A 343 -25.85 -2.18 -7.73
N ILE A 344 -24.92 -2.32 -8.68
CA ILE A 344 -23.55 -2.83 -8.47
C ILE A 344 -22.58 -1.69 -8.11
N CYS A 345 -22.85 -0.49 -8.63
CA CYS A 345 -22.06 0.72 -8.44
C CYS A 345 -22.92 1.81 -7.79
N PRO A 346 -23.22 1.68 -6.48
CA PRO A 346 -23.83 2.76 -5.72
C PRO A 346 -22.89 3.99 -5.63
N ALA A 347 -23.42 5.08 -5.06
CA ALA A 347 -22.67 6.33 -4.87
C ALA A 347 -21.39 6.18 -4.02
N THR A 348 -21.27 5.10 -3.25
CA THR A 348 -20.12 4.78 -2.40
C THR A 348 -18.99 4.05 -3.14
N GLY A 349 -19.16 3.70 -4.42
CA GLY A 349 -18.18 2.95 -5.21
C GLY A 349 -18.78 1.71 -5.87
N CYS A 350 -17.97 1.01 -6.67
CA CYS A 350 -18.37 -0.21 -7.35
C CYS A 350 -17.96 -1.46 -6.56
N TYR A 351 -18.90 -2.39 -6.39
CA TYR A 351 -18.59 -3.72 -5.88
C TYR A 351 -17.81 -4.55 -6.90
N ASP A 352 -17.05 -5.53 -6.42
CA ASP A 352 -16.23 -6.43 -7.25
C ASP A 352 -17.05 -7.36 -8.16
N GLU A 353 -18.40 -7.37 -8.07
CA GLU A 353 -19.28 -8.00 -9.06
C GLU A 353 -18.98 -7.54 -10.51
N THR A 354 -18.51 -6.30 -10.68
CA THR A 354 -18.12 -5.76 -11.99
C THR A 354 -17.01 -6.59 -12.66
N LEU A 355 -16.11 -7.17 -11.88
CA LEU A 355 -15.03 -8.04 -12.36
C LEU A 355 -15.57 -9.32 -12.98
N LEU A 356 -16.69 -9.86 -12.46
CA LEU A 356 -17.32 -11.06 -13.02
C LEU A 356 -17.90 -10.79 -14.41
N ARG A 357 -18.51 -9.61 -14.61
CA ARG A 357 -19.00 -9.17 -15.93
C ARG A 357 -17.85 -9.01 -16.92
N GLY A 358 -16.76 -8.39 -16.48
CA GLY A 358 -15.54 -8.25 -17.27
C GLY A 358 -14.94 -9.61 -17.65
N LEU A 359 -14.82 -10.52 -16.67
CA LEU A 359 -14.32 -11.87 -16.89
C LEU A 359 -15.15 -12.60 -17.95
N GLU A 360 -16.48 -12.61 -17.81
CA GLU A 360 -17.37 -13.31 -18.74
C GLU A 360 -17.23 -12.78 -20.18
N ALA A 361 -17.18 -11.46 -20.34
CA ALA A 361 -17.01 -10.82 -21.64
C ALA A 361 -15.65 -11.15 -22.26
N THR A 362 -14.58 -11.15 -21.46
CA THR A 362 -13.21 -11.36 -21.91
C THR A 362 -12.95 -12.81 -22.33
N ILE A 363 -13.41 -13.79 -21.56
CA ILE A 363 -13.14 -15.22 -21.88
C ILE A 363 -13.96 -15.73 -23.07
N LYS A 364 -15.02 -15.02 -23.48
CA LYS A 364 -15.79 -15.34 -24.71
C LYS A 364 -15.04 -14.97 -25.99
N LYS A 365 -14.11 -14.01 -25.94
CA LYS A 365 -13.36 -13.52 -27.11
C LYS A 365 -12.23 -14.45 -27.55
N VAL A 366 -11.74 -15.32 -26.66
CA VAL A 366 -10.55 -16.14 -26.88
C VAL A 366 -10.86 -17.61 -26.61
N SER A 367 -10.65 -18.45 -27.62
CA SER A 367 -10.80 -19.91 -27.52
C SER A 367 -9.49 -20.65 -27.18
N GLY A 368 -8.33 -20.02 -27.40
CA GLY A 368 -6.99 -20.57 -27.16
C GLY A 368 -6.49 -20.46 -25.72
N ASP A 369 -5.17 -20.50 -25.51
CA ASP A 369 -4.58 -20.19 -24.20
C ASP A 369 -4.88 -18.72 -23.83
N GLN A 370 -5.07 -18.41 -22.55
CA GLN A 370 -5.32 -17.02 -22.11
C GLN A 370 -4.96 -16.86 -20.64
N VAL A 371 -4.51 -15.65 -20.28
CA VAL A 371 -4.42 -15.20 -18.90
C VAL A 371 -5.35 -14.00 -18.70
N VAL A 372 -6.20 -14.06 -17.68
CA VAL A 372 -7.03 -12.93 -17.27
C VAL A 372 -6.69 -12.58 -15.84
N VAL A 373 -6.33 -11.33 -15.59
CA VAL A 373 -6.10 -10.82 -14.23
C VAL A 373 -7.32 -10.03 -13.78
N LEU A 374 -7.85 -10.32 -12.59
CA LEU A 374 -8.91 -9.55 -11.95
C LEU A 374 -8.30 -8.83 -10.73
N HIS A 375 -8.36 -7.52 -10.68
CA HIS A 375 -7.82 -6.73 -9.57
C HIS A 375 -8.95 -6.16 -8.74
N GLN A 376 -9.10 -6.70 -7.53
CA GLN A 376 -10.19 -6.42 -6.62
C GLN A 376 -10.00 -5.09 -5.88
N LEU A 377 -11.12 -4.45 -5.54
CA LEU A 377 -11.14 -3.48 -4.44
C LEU A 377 -11.13 -4.20 -3.08
N GLY A 378 -11.68 -5.43 -3.03
CA GLY A 378 -11.53 -6.35 -1.90
C GLY A 378 -11.91 -5.73 -0.56
N ASN A 379 -10.99 -5.81 0.40
CA ASN A 379 -11.18 -5.36 1.77
C ASN A 379 -10.65 -3.94 2.02
N HIS A 380 -10.44 -3.13 1.00
CA HIS A 380 -9.81 -1.81 1.13
C HIS A 380 -10.52 -0.91 2.15
N GLY A 381 -9.76 -0.46 3.16
CA GLY A 381 -10.21 0.46 4.21
C GLY A 381 -10.07 1.95 3.82
N PRO A 382 -10.48 2.87 4.69
CA PRO A 382 -11.11 2.65 5.99
C PRO A 382 -12.61 2.30 5.90
N ALA A 383 -13.26 2.49 4.74
CA ALA A 383 -14.71 2.28 4.60
C ALA A 383 -15.07 0.81 4.37
N TYR A 384 -14.67 -0.11 5.25
CA TYR A 384 -14.92 -1.55 5.10
C TYR A 384 -16.41 -1.89 4.88
N TYR A 385 -17.31 -1.14 5.54
CA TYR A 385 -18.76 -1.27 5.40
C TYR A 385 -19.29 -1.02 3.98
N ALA A 386 -18.52 -0.33 3.14
CA ALA A 386 -18.88 -0.01 1.76
C ALA A 386 -18.28 -1.01 0.75
N ARG A 387 -17.63 -2.08 1.23
CA ARG A 387 -17.04 -3.14 0.38
C ARG A 387 -18.00 -4.28 0.05
N TYR A 388 -19.19 -4.29 0.66
CA TYR A 388 -20.16 -5.35 0.49
C TYR A 388 -21.61 -4.81 0.47
N PRO A 389 -22.52 -5.45 -0.28
CA PRO A 389 -23.95 -5.16 -0.20
C PRO A 389 -24.53 -5.51 1.17
N GLN A 390 -25.61 -4.85 1.59
CA GLN A 390 -26.26 -5.06 2.90
C GLN A 390 -26.60 -6.54 3.20
N ALA A 391 -26.88 -7.34 2.18
CA ALA A 391 -27.15 -8.78 2.32
C ALA A 391 -25.97 -9.59 2.91
N PHE A 392 -24.75 -9.06 2.83
CA PHE A 392 -23.53 -9.66 3.39
C PHE A 392 -23.20 -9.13 4.79
N GLU A 393 -24.01 -8.25 5.37
CA GLU A 393 -23.84 -7.74 6.73
C GLU A 393 -24.28 -8.78 7.78
N LYS A 394 -23.49 -9.85 7.94
CA LYS A 394 -23.79 -10.97 8.83
C LYS A 394 -23.32 -10.73 10.25
N PHE A 395 -22.10 -10.24 10.42
CA PHE A 395 -21.52 -9.93 11.73
C PHE A 395 -21.90 -8.51 12.12
N LYS A 396 -22.48 -8.33 13.31
CA LYS A 396 -23.04 -7.05 13.80
C LYS A 396 -22.71 -6.82 15.28
N PRO A 397 -22.70 -5.56 15.75
CA PRO A 397 -22.81 -4.31 14.97
C PRO A 397 -21.56 -4.05 14.10
N VAL A 398 -21.68 -3.24 13.05
CA VAL A 398 -20.58 -2.90 12.13
C VAL A 398 -20.11 -1.45 12.32
N CYS A 399 -18.82 -1.21 12.05
CA CYS A 399 -18.29 0.14 11.94
C CYS A 399 -18.74 0.77 10.61
N ALA A 400 -19.87 1.47 10.63
CA ALA A 400 -20.42 2.19 9.47
C ALA A 400 -19.80 3.59 9.31
N SER A 401 -18.47 3.70 9.44
CA SER A 401 -17.74 4.96 9.32
C SER A 401 -16.30 4.74 8.86
N SER A 402 -15.78 5.67 8.06
CA SER A 402 -14.34 5.75 7.75
C SER A 402 -13.49 6.25 8.92
N ASP A 403 -14.10 6.73 10.00
CA ASP A 403 -13.42 7.18 11.20
C ASP A 403 -13.26 6.02 12.20
N LEU A 404 -12.34 5.10 11.89
CA LEU A 404 -12.19 3.84 12.61
C LEU A 404 -11.98 4.04 14.11
N GLY A 405 -11.30 5.11 14.54
CA GLY A 405 -11.08 5.38 15.96
C GLY A 405 -12.31 5.85 16.74
N ARG A 406 -13.49 5.97 16.10
CA ARG A 406 -14.78 6.15 16.79
C ARG A 406 -15.56 4.85 16.96
N CYS A 407 -15.12 3.77 16.32
CA CYS A 407 -15.70 2.44 16.43
C CYS A 407 -14.97 1.64 17.50
N THR A 408 -15.69 0.70 18.11
CA THR A 408 -15.02 -0.37 18.87
C THR A 408 -14.24 -1.25 17.92
N GLN A 409 -13.19 -1.89 18.42
CA GLN A 409 -12.41 -2.82 17.60
C GLN A 409 -13.29 -3.93 17.02
N GLN A 410 -14.22 -4.45 17.82
CA GLN A 410 -15.14 -5.51 17.39
C GLN A 410 -16.04 -5.09 16.22
N GLU A 411 -16.51 -3.84 16.19
CA GLU A 411 -17.30 -3.30 15.07
C GLU A 411 -16.49 -3.22 13.77
N ILE A 412 -15.20 -2.90 13.88
CA ILE A 412 -14.28 -2.90 12.74
C ILE A 412 -14.06 -4.33 12.24
N PHE A 413 -13.76 -5.26 13.13
CA PHE A 413 -13.66 -6.69 12.81
C PHE A 413 -14.92 -7.21 12.11
N ASN A 414 -16.10 -6.84 12.61
CA ASN A 414 -17.36 -7.25 12.02
C ASN A 414 -17.54 -6.73 10.58
N ALA A 415 -17.25 -5.43 10.34
CA ALA A 415 -17.30 -4.86 8.99
C ALA A 415 -16.27 -5.53 8.05
N TYR A 416 -15.04 -5.74 8.54
CA TYR A 416 -13.98 -6.39 7.78
C TYR A 416 -14.30 -7.86 7.43
N ASP A 417 -14.83 -8.63 8.37
CA ASP A 417 -15.24 -10.02 8.15
C ASP A 417 -16.43 -10.13 7.17
N ASN A 418 -17.34 -9.15 7.17
CA ASN A 418 -18.42 -9.07 6.17
C ASN A 418 -17.89 -8.75 4.77
N ALA A 419 -16.85 -7.91 4.66
CA ALA A 419 -16.18 -7.70 3.37
C ALA A 419 -15.52 -8.99 2.85
N ILE A 420 -14.92 -9.80 3.75
CA ILE A 420 -14.37 -11.13 3.36
C ILE A 420 -15.49 -12.06 2.88
N LEU A 421 -16.67 -12.06 3.52
CA LEU A 421 -17.82 -12.85 3.04
C LEU A 421 -18.21 -12.48 1.60
N TYR A 422 -18.08 -11.20 1.23
CA TYR A 422 -18.34 -10.76 -0.13
C TYR A 422 -17.21 -11.15 -1.09
N THR A 423 -15.94 -11.01 -0.68
CA THR A 423 -14.80 -11.54 -1.44
C THR A 423 -14.95 -13.06 -1.70
N ASP A 424 -15.29 -13.85 -0.68
CA ASP A 424 -15.58 -15.28 -0.79
C ASP A 424 -16.68 -15.57 -1.84
N HIS A 425 -17.76 -14.78 -1.82
CA HIS A 425 -18.84 -14.91 -2.79
C HIS A 425 -18.36 -14.65 -4.23
N ILE A 426 -17.65 -13.54 -4.46
CA ILE A 426 -17.14 -13.17 -5.79
C ILE A 426 -16.17 -14.23 -6.32
N LEU A 427 -15.23 -14.70 -5.49
CA LEU A 427 -14.28 -15.73 -5.89
C LEU A 427 -14.98 -17.06 -6.21
N SER A 428 -15.97 -17.46 -5.39
CA SER A 428 -16.77 -18.66 -5.66
C SER A 428 -17.55 -18.53 -6.98
N LYS A 429 -18.16 -17.38 -7.25
CA LYS A 429 -18.89 -17.12 -8.51
C LYS A 429 -17.97 -17.14 -9.72
N ALA A 430 -16.75 -16.62 -9.60
CA ALA A 430 -15.74 -16.73 -10.65
C ALA A 430 -15.39 -18.20 -10.93
N ILE A 431 -15.17 -19.01 -9.89
CA ILE A 431 -14.91 -20.45 -10.04
C ILE A 431 -16.09 -21.16 -10.73
N ASP A 432 -17.33 -20.88 -10.32
CA ASP A 432 -18.54 -21.48 -10.93
C ASP A 432 -18.64 -21.16 -12.43
N LEU A 433 -18.38 -19.90 -12.80
CA LEU A 433 -18.36 -19.46 -14.20
C LEU A 433 -17.27 -20.17 -15.02
N LEU A 434 -16.12 -20.45 -14.40
CA LEU A 434 -15.01 -21.12 -15.04
C LEU A 434 -15.21 -22.64 -15.15
N LYS A 435 -15.88 -23.27 -14.17
CA LYS A 435 -16.25 -24.69 -14.24
C LYS A 435 -17.08 -25.03 -15.47
N ALA A 436 -17.90 -24.09 -15.93
CA ALA A 436 -18.71 -24.23 -17.15
C ALA A 436 -17.88 -24.23 -18.47
N LYS A 437 -16.56 -24.05 -18.43
CA LYS A 437 -15.68 -23.99 -19.62
C LYS A 437 -15.05 -25.34 -19.94
N GLU A 438 -15.86 -26.33 -20.30
CA GLU A 438 -15.40 -27.71 -20.56
C GLU A 438 -14.43 -27.86 -21.74
N THR A 439 -14.37 -26.88 -22.64
CA THR A 439 -13.47 -26.88 -23.81
C THR A 439 -12.04 -26.44 -23.46
N ARG A 440 -11.80 -25.94 -22.24
CA ARG A 440 -10.51 -25.42 -21.80
C ARG A 440 -10.11 -26.06 -20.46
N ASN A 441 -8.82 -26.27 -20.27
CA ASN A 441 -8.28 -26.51 -18.95
C ASN A 441 -8.28 -25.19 -18.16
N VAL A 442 -8.57 -25.23 -16.86
CA VAL A 442 -8.68 -24.01 -16.07
C VAL A 442 -7.79 -24.07 -14.84
N VAL A 443 -7.09 -22.97 -14.62
CA VAL A 443 -6.38 -22.67 -13.37
C VAL A 443 -6.94 -21.35 -12.83
N PHE A 444 -7.34 -21.34 -11.56
CA PHE A 444 -7.77 -20.15 -10.85
C PHE A 444 -6.87 -19.94 -9.64
N ILE A 445 -6.29 -18.76 -9.52
CA ILE A 445 -5.41 -18.37 -8.42
C ILE A 445 -5.98 -17.09 -7.82
N TYR A 446 -6.26 -17.10 -6.52
CA TYR A 446 -6.51 -15.90 -5.73
C TYR A 446 -5.35 -15.68 -4.77
N VAL A 447 -4.85 -14.45 -4.67
CA VAL A 447 -3.87 -14.03 -3.66
C VAL A 447 -4.07 -12.56 -3.33
N SER A 448 -4.14 -12.20 -2.04
CA SER A 448 -4.18 -10.80 -1.64
C SER A 448 -2.80 -10.17 -1.73
N ASP A 449 -2.75 -8.89 -2.10
CA ASP A 449 -1.53 -8.10 -2.24
C ASP A 449 -0.83 -7.81 -0.90
N HIS A 450 -1.60 -7.60 0.16
CA HIS A 450 -1.17 -7.53 1.56
C HIS A 450 -2.35 -7.82 2.49
N GLY A 451 -2.09 -7.79 3.79
CA GLY A 451 -3.12 -7.82 4.84
C GLY A 451 -3.40 -6.43 5.44
N GLU A 452 -3.94 -6.37 6.64
CA GLU A 452 -4.49 -5.14 7.24
C GLU A 452 -4.34 -5.13 8.78
N SER A 453 -4.06 -3.96 9.36
CA SER A 453 -4.19 -3.73 10.80
C SER A 453 -5.57 -3.18 11.15
N LEU A 454 -6.21 -3.76 12.17
CA LEU A 454 -7.58 -3.46 12.60
C LEU A 454 -7.60 -2.91 14.05
N GLY A 455 -6.55 -2.17 14.43
CA GLY A 455 -6.39 -1.55 15.75
C GLY A 455 -5.42 -2.28 16.69
N GLU A 456 -4.90 -3.44 16.29
CA GLU A 456 -3.89 -4.15 17.09
C GLU A 456 -2.63 -3.30 17.25
N GLY A 457 -2.15 -3.13 18.49
CA GLY A 457 -0.98 -2.29 18.79
C GLY A 457 -1.18 -0.79 18.49
N GLY A 458 -2.42 -0.33 18.29
CA GLY A 458 -2.73 1.04 17.89
C GLY A 458 -2.53 1.33 16.39
N PHE A 459 -2.23 0.30 15.60
CA PHE A 459 -2.10 0.43 14.15
C PHE A 459 -3.43 0.11 13.45
N TYR A 460 -3.73 0.92 12.46
CA TYR A 460 -4.87 0.72 11.58
C TYR A 460 -4.40 0.80 10.13
N LEU A 461 -5.22 0.30 9.21
CA LEU A 461 -4.89 0.27 7.79
C LEU A 461 -3.58 -0.51 7.56
N HIS A 462 -2.87 -0.12 6.51
CA HIS A 462 -1.67 -0.76 6.02
C HIS A 462 -0.64 0.28 5.59
N GLY A 463 0.44 -0.18 4.96
CA GLY A 463 1.54 0.68 4.50
C GLY A 463 2.57 1.00 5.58
N LEU A 464 2.64 0.21 6.67
CA LEU A 464 3.75 0.31 7.61
C LEU A 464 5.06 -0.11 6.91
N PRO A 465 6.21 0.49 7.27
CA PRO A 465 7.50 0.04 6.78
C PRO A 465 7.66 -1.46 7.04
N TYR A 466 7.97 -2.23 5.99
CA TYR A 466 7.93 -3.70 6.04
C TYR A 466 8.74 -4.30 7.20
N SER A 467 9.84 -3.66 7.61
CA SER A 467 10.70 -4.12 8.71
C SER A 467 10.04 -4.11 10.09
N ILE A 468 9.00 -3.30 10.28
CA ILE A 468 8.23 -3.19 11.53
C ILE A 468 6.77 -3.60 11.35
N ALA A 469 6.36 -3.97 10.14
CA ALA A 469 4.99 -4.29 9.84
C ALA A 469 4.57 -5.58 10.58
N PRO A 470 3.38 -5.58 11.20
CA PRO A 470 2.89 -6.74 11.92
C PRO A 470 2.52 -7.86 10.93
N LYS A 471 2.34 -9.07 11.47
CA LYS A 471 2.04 -10.27 10.65
C LYS A 471 0.74 -10.09 9.88
N GLU A 472 -0.18 -9.33 10.48
CA GLU A 472 -1.48 -8.98 9.99
C GLU A 472 -1.42 -8.19 8.68
N GLN A 473 -0.35 -7.41 8.42
CA GLN A 473 -0.14 -6.72 7.13
C GLN A 473 0.69 -7.55 6.14
N THR A 474 1.53 -8.46 6.62
CA THR A 474 2.51 -9.20 5.80
C THR A 474 2.08 -10.62 5.43
N ARG A 475 0.95 -11.10 5.96
CA ARG A 475 0.41 -12.45 5.71
C ARG A 475 -0.96 -12.42 5.06
N PRO A 476 -1.04 -12.22 3.73
CA PRO A 476 -2.29 -12.38 2.98
C PRO A 476 -2.70 -13.87 2.86
N PRO A 477 -3.95 -14.18 2.50
CA PRO A 477 -4.34 -15.52 2.06
C PRO A 477 -4.01 -15.75 0.58
N MET A 478 -3.87 -17.02 0.20
CA MET A 478 -3.88 -17.47 -1.19
C MET A 478 -4.72 -18.75 -1.31
N THR A 479 -5.49 -18.87 -2.38
CA THR A 479 -6.37 -20.02 -2.61
C THR A 479 -6.40 -20.33 -4.10
N TRP A 480 -6.26 -21.59 -4.45
CA TRP A 480 -6.32 -22.06 -5.82
C TRP A 480 -7.51 -22.97 -6.07
N TRP A 481 -8.01 -22.93 -7.29
CA TRP A 481 -8.86 -23.97 -7.84
C TRP A 481 -8.28 -24.40 -9.18
N VAL A 482 -8.08 -25.71 -9.37
CA VAL A 482 -7.50 -26.26 -10.59
C VAL A 482 -8.44 -27.33 -11.12
N SER A 483 -8.82 -27.24 -12.39
CA SER A 483 -9.77 -28.20 -12.94
C SER A 483 -9.18 -29.61 -12.97
N GLU A 484 -10.00 -30.63 -12.74
CA GLU A 484 -9.54 -32.02 -12.83
C GLU A 484 -8.93 -32.36 -14.18
N GLN A 485 -9.46 -31.75 -15.24
CA GLN A 485 -8.96 -31.92 -16.61
C GLN A 485 -7.53 -31.39 -16.73
N TYR A 486 -7.26 -30.20 -16.17
CA TYR A 486 -5.91 -29.63 -16.12
C TYR A 486 -4.96 -30.57 -15.35
N MET A 487 -5.38 -31.03 -14.17
CA MET A 487 -4.57 -31.91 -13.31
C MET A 487 -4.22 -33.24 -14.01
N LYS A 488 -5.21 -33.90 -14.62
CA LYS A 488 -5.01 -35.17 -15.35
C LYS A 488 -4.11 -34.99 -16.56
N GLN A 489 -4.36 -33.97 -17.38
CA GLN A 489 -3.61 -33.73 -18.61
C GLN A 489 -2.15 -33.36 -18.34
N ASN A 490 -1.87 -32.62 -17.26
CA ASN A 490 -0.51 -32.21 -16.88
C ASN A 490 0.13 -33.14 -15.84
N GLN A 491 -0.52 -34.27 -15.49
CA GLN A 491 -0.02 -35.29 -14.57
C GLN A 491 0.30 -34.76 -13.15
N PHE A 492 -0.48 -33.81 -12.65
CA PHE A 492 -0.33 -33.31 -11.29
C PHE A 492 -1.03 -34.22 -10.27
N SER A 493 -0.40 -34.44 -9.10
CA SER A 493 -1.06 -35.02 -7.93
C SER A 493 -1.72 -33.94 -7.09
N LYS A 494 -3.04 -34.06 -6.89
CA LYS A 494 -3.79 -33.16 -6.02
C LYS A 494 -3.35 -33.28 -4.57
N GLU A 495 -3.08 -34.50 -4.12
CA GLU A 495 -2.60 -34.79 -2.76
C GLU A 495 -1.25 -34.09 -2.52
N CYS A 496 -0.33 -34.15 -3.48
CA CYS A 496 0.93 -33.43 -3.40
C CYS A 496 0.73 -31.92 -3.30
N LEU A 497 -0.12 -31.32 -4.15
CA LEU A 497 -0.39 -29.89 -4.10
C LEU A 497 -1.02 -29.47 -2.76
N MET A 498 -1.95 -30.27 -2.23
CA MET A 498 -2.56 -30.02 -0.92
C MET A 498 -1.54 -30.11 0.23
N GLN A 499 -0.56 -31.02 0.16
CA GLN A 499 0.51 -31.06 1.16
C GLN A 499 1.47 -29.88 1.00
N ARG A 500 1.87 -29.55 -0.23
CA ARG A 500 2.71 -28.38 -0.51
C ARG A 500 2.05 -27.08 -0.05
N ALA A 501 0.74 -26.96 -0.15
CA ALA A 501 0.02 -25.77 0.29
C ALA A 501 0.09 -25.50 1.80
N LYS A 502 0.40 -26.52 2.62
CA LYS A 502 0.60 -26.36 4.07
C LYS A 502 1.96 -25.76 4.44
N GLU A 503 2.90 -25.74 3.50
CA GLU A 503 4.22 -25.13 3.67
C GLU A 503 4.18 -23.63 3.31
N PRO A 504 5.13 -22.82 3.82
CA PRO A 504 5.20 -21.40 3.47
C PRO A 504 5.21 -21.15 1.96
N ALA A 505 4.49 -20.11 1.56
CA ALA A 505 4.49 -19.54 0.22
C ALA A 505 4.79 -18.04 0.29
N HIS A 506 5.28 -17.50 -0.81
CA HIS A 506 5.67 -16.11 -0.94
C HIS A 506 5.07 -15.56 -2.23
N HIS A 507 4.85 -14.25 -2.28
CA HIS A 507 4.57 -13.58 -3.55
C HIS A 507 5.62 -13.85 -4.63
N ASP A 508 6.87 -14.08 -4.23
CA ASP A 508 7.99 -14.48 -5.10
C ASP A 508 7.71 -15.78 -5.86
N ASN A 509 6.85 -16.64 -5.32
CA ASN A 509 6.46 -17.88 -6.00
C ASN A 509 5.51 -17.66 -7.18
N LEU A 510 4.74 -16.57 -7.18
CA LEU A 510 3.67 -16.33 -8.15
C LEU A 510 4.22 -16.30 -9.57
N PHE A 511 5.33 -15.56 -9.78
CA PHE A 511 5.99 -15.43 -11.08
C PHE A 511 6.25 -16.80 -11.71
N HIS A 512 6.96 -17.66 -11.00
CA HIS A 512 7.40 -18.96 -11.50
C HIS A 512 6.25 -19.97 -11.57
N THR A 513 5.35 -19.95 -10.59
CA THR A 513 4.19 -20.83 -10.55
C THR A 513 3.23 -20.59 -11.72
N VAL A 514 2.98 -19.32 -12.09
CA VAL A 514 2.14 -19.01 -13.26
C VAL A 514 2.80 -19.47 -14.56
N LEU A 515 4.12 -19.30 -14.72
CA LEU A 515 4.84 -19.84 -15.88
C LEU A 515 4.74 -21.37 -15.97
N GLY A 516 4.88 -22.06 -14.82
CA GLY A 516 4.70 -23.50 -14.69
C GLY A 516 3.30 -23.94 -15.11
N PHE A 517 2.26 -23.28 -14.58
CA PHE A 517 0.87 -23.57 -14.96
C PHE A 517 0.59 -23.32 -16.45
N MET A 518 1.21 -22.29 -17.02
CA MET A 518 1.07 -21.99 -18.44
C MET A 518 2.03 -22.81 -19.32
N ASN A 519 2.84 -23.71 -18.77
CA ASN A 519 3.86 -24.47 -19.51
C ASN A 519 4.74 -23.57 -20.42
N ILE A 520 5.17 -22.41 -19.91
CA ILE A 520 6.06 -21.49 -20.61
C ILE A 520 7.50 -21.77 -20.18
N SER A 521 8.38 -22.01 -21.14
CA SER A 521 9.82 -22.18 -20.91
C SER A 521 10.56 -20.89 -21.18
N THR A 522 11.46 -20.51 -20.27
CA THR A 522 12.35 -19.34 -20.38
C THR A 522 13.48 -19.51 -19.37
N SER A 523 14.64 -18.93 -19.65
CA SER A 523 15.79 -18.89 -18.75
C SER A 523 15.52 -18.17 -17.42
N VAL A 524 14.51 -17.30 -17.35
CA VAL A 524 14.13 -16.62 -16.10
C VAL A 524 13.25 -17.49 -15.17
N TYR A 525 12.77 -18.64 -15.64
CA TYR A 525 12.00 -19.56 -14.81
C TYR A 525 12.92 -20.31 -13.84
N ASP A 526 12.57 -20.31 -12.55
CA ASP A 526 13.28 -21.02 -11.49
C ASP A 526 12.33 -22.04 -10.84
N PRO A 527 12.54 -23.35 -11.06
CA PRO A 527 11.69 -24.40 -10.51
C PRO A 527 11.74 -24.49 -8.98
N ALA A 528 12.74 -23.90 -8.31
CA ALA A 528 12.76 -23.83 -6.85
C ALA A 528 11.68 -22.90 -6.29
N TRP A 529 11.22 -21.93 -7.08
CA TRP A 529 10.15 -21.00 -6.72
C TRP A 529 8.79 -21.34 -7.35
N ASP A 530 8.72 -22.38 -8.17
CA ASP A 530 7.45 -22.91 -8.66
C ASP A 530 6.86 -23.89 -7.62
N LEU A 531 5.73 -23.51 -7.05
CA LEU A 531 5.00 -24.28 -6.04
C LEU A 531 4.46 -25.61 -6.57
N THR A 532 4.41 -25.80 -7.89
CA THR A 532 3.89 -27.01 -8.52
C THR A 532 4.99 -27.97 -8.99
N ALA A 533 6.24 -27.51 -9.06
CA ALA A 533 7.33 -28.24 -9.74
C ALA A 533 7.55 -29.67 -9.22
N LYS A 534 7.38 -29.89 -7.91
CA LYS A 534 7.56 -31.21 -7.26
C LYS A 534 6.30 -32.10 -7.28
N CYS A 535 5.18 -31.60 -7.79
CA CYS A 535 3.89 -32.30 -7.77
C CYS A 535 3.46 -32.84 -9.13
N LYS A 536 4.31 -32.66 -10.16
CA LYS A 536 4.16 -33.29 -11.46
C LYS A 536 4.78 -34.69 -11.43
N LYS A 537 4.02 -35.69 -11.86
CA LYS A 537 4.48 -37.09 -11.92
C LYS A 537 5.36 -37.38 -13.12
#